data_AF-A0A5K0XR27-F1
#
_entry.id   AF-A0A5K0XR27-F1
#
_cell.length_a   1.000
_cell.length_b   1.000
_cell.length_c   1.000
_cell.angle_alpha   90.00
_cell.angle_beta   90.00
_cell.angle_gamma   90.00
#
_symmetry.space_group_name_H-M   'P 1'
#
loop_
_entity.id
_entity.type
_entity.pdbx_description
1 polymer ?
#
loop_
_entity_poly.entity_id
_entity_poly.type
_entity_poly.pdbx_seq_one_letter_code
_entity_poly.pdbx_strand_id
1 'polypeptide(L)'
;VGRSTPLMAAAVFLLLASIALFLSWVVVKTAYSLWWKPRQYAETFKRQGIHGYPYKFFIGNSREAAIMQEKALAKPMAFSHELPTRIWPFFKEAVDKY
;
A
#
# COMPACT_ATOMS: atom_id res chain seq x y z
N VAL A 1 48.37 0.96 -28.81
CA VAL A 1 47.27 1.83 -28.31
C VAL A 1 45.86 1.20 -28.44
N GLY A 2 45.64 0.11 -29.20
CA GLY A 2 44.28 -0.40 -29.48
C GLY A 2 43.72 -1.59 -28.66
N ARG A 3 44.28 -1.94 -27.49
CA ARG A 3 43.87 -3.16 -26.74
C ARG A 3 42.96 -2.89 -25.53
N SER A 4 42.92 -1.67 -25.01
CA SER A 4 42.18 -1.28 -23.81
C SER A 4 40.72 -0.86 -24.07
N THR A 5 40.39 -0.44 -25.30
CA THR A 5 39.04 0.00 -25.68
C THR A 5 37.97 -1.11 -25.62
N PRO A 6 38.20 -2.38 -26.06
CA PRO A 6 37.16 -3.41 -25.98
C PRO A 6 36.91 -3.90 -24.54
N LEU A 7 37.94 -3.89 -23.68
CA LEU A 7 37.83 -4.26 -22.27
C LEU A 7 37.01 -3.24 -21.49
N MET A 8 37.26 -1.94 -21.73
CA MET A 8 36.49 -0.85 -21.13
C MET A 8 35.03 -0.90 -21.58
N ALA A 9 34.77 -1.14 -22.86
CA ALA A 9 33.42 -1.30 -23.38
C ALA A 9 32.69 -2.48 -22.72
N ALA A 10 33.32 -3.65 -22.65
CA ALA A 10 32.76 -4.83 -22.00
C ALA A 10 32.44 -4.59 -20.51
N ALA A 11 33.31 -3.91 -19.78
CA ALA A 11 33.08 -3.55 -18.38
C ALA A 11 31.85 -2.63 -18.22
N VAL A 12 31.69 -1.65 -19.10
CA VAL A 12 30.52 -0.76 -19.11
C VAL A 12 29.23 -1.53 -19.41
N PHE A 13 29.24 -2.45 -20.38
CA PHE A 13 28.09 -3.31 -20.67
C PHE A 13 27.69 -4.18 -19.47
N LEU A 14 28.66 -4.78 -18.77
CA LEU A 14 28.39 -5.60 -17.59
C LEU A 14 27.81 -4.77 -16.44
N LEU A 15 28.31 -3.56 -16.21
CA LEU A 15 27.77 -2.64 -15.21
C LEU A 15 26.32 -2.26 -15.52
N LEU A 16 26.03 -1.90 -16.78
CA LEU A 16 24.67 -1.57 -17.22
C LEU A 16 23.71 -2.76 -17.06
N ALA A 17 24.16 -3.97 -17.42
CA ALA A 17 23.38 -5.20 -17.26
C ALA A 17 23.09 -5.48 -15.78
N SER A 18 24.09 -5.31 -14.90
CA SER A 18 23.93 -5.49 -13.45
C SER A 18 22.92 -4.50 -12.86
N ILE A 19 23.00 -3.22 -13.24
CA ILE A 19 22.06 -2.19 -12.81
C ILE A 19 20.64 -2.52 -13.31
N ALA A 20 20.49 -2.92 -14.57
CA ALA A 20 19.20 -3.30 -15.13
C ALA A 20 18.57 -4.49 -14.39
N LEU A 21 19.36 -5.52 -14.08
CA LEU A 21 18.91 -6.67 -13.29
C LEU A 21 18.48 -6.25 -11.88
N PHE A 22 19.25 -5.38 -11.22
CA PHE A 22 18.91 -4.87 -9.90
C PHE A 22 17.60 -4.07 -9.91
N LEU A 23 17.42 -3.18 -10.88
CA LEU A 23 16.18 -2.42 -11.04
C LEU A 23 14.98 -3.33 -11.30
N SER A 24 15.14 -4.32 -12.19
CA SER A 24 14.10 -5.32 -12.45
C SER A 24 13.70 -6.07 -11.18
N TRP A 25 14.68 -6.51 -10.39
CA TRP A 25 14.44 -7.17 -9.11
C TRP A 25 13.65 -6.28 -8.12
N VAL A 26 14.02 -5.00 -8.03
CA VAL A 26 13.30 -4.03 -7.17
C VAL A 26 11.86 -3.84 -7.65
N VAL A 27 11.63 -3.73 -8.96
CA VAL A 27 10.28 -3.61 -9.53
C VAL A 27 9.44 -4.86 -9.22
N VAL A 28 9.99 -6.06 -9.39
CA VAL A 28 9.26 -7.30 -9.09
C VAL A 28 8.96 -7.39 -7.59
N LYS A 29 9.94 -7.09 -6.73
CA LYS A 29 9.75 -7.15 -5.26
C LYS A 29 8.72 -6.13 -4.77
N THR A 30 8.75 -4.92 -5.32
CA THR A 30 7.78 -3.86 -4.98
C THR A 30 6.39 -4.20 -5.48
N ALA A 31 6.24 -4.69 -6.72
CA ALA A 31 4.97 -5.16 -7.26
C ALA A 31 4.38 -6.31 -6.41
N TYR A 32 5.21 -7.28 -6.02
CA TYR A 32 4.79 -8.37 -5.14
C TYR A 32 4.32 -7.86 -3.77
N SER A 33 5.06 -6.95 -3.15
CA SER A 33 4.72 -6.42 -1.83
C SER A 33 3.50 -5.49 -1.85
N LEU A 34 3.37 -4.65 -2.88
CA LEU A 34 2.31 -3.63 -2.98
C LEU A 34 1.02 -4.18 -3.60
N TRP A 35 1.08 -5.24 -4.39
CA TRP A 35 -0.10 -5.78 -5.08
C TRP A 35 -0.46 -7.17 -4.61
N TRP A 36 0.50 -8.10 -4.63
CA TRP A 36 0.22 -9.52 -4.40
C TRP A 36 -0.10 -9.83 -2.94
N LYS A 37 0.79 -9.44 -2.01
CA LYS A 37 0.59 -9.65 -0.57
C LYS A 37 -0.74 -9.08 -0.04
N PRO A 38 -1.08 -7.80 -0.24
CA PRO A 38 -2.30 -7.24 0.33
C PRO A 38 -3.56 -7.92 -0.22
N ARG A 39 -3.56 -8.33 -1.49
CA ARG A 39 -4.67 -9.08 -2.09
C ARG A 39 -4.83 -10.47 -1.45
N GLN A 40 -3.72 -11.18 -1.24
CA GLN A 40 -3.73 -12.47 -0.57
C GLN A 40 -4.28 -12.37 0.87
N TYR A 41 -3.87 -11.35 1.63
CA TYR A 41 -4.39 -11.12 2.98
C TYR A 41 -5.89 -10.79 2.95
N ALA A 42 -6.33 -9.93 2.03
CA ALA A 42 -7.74 -9.59 1.88
C ALA A 42 -8.62 -10.82 1.57
N GLU A 43 -8.15 -11.71 0.70
CA GLU A 43 -8.87 -12.97 0.41
C GLU A 43 -8.87 -13.93 1.60
N THR A 44 -7.76 -13.99 2.35
CA THR A 44 -7.66 -14.83 3.56
C THR A 44 -8.63 -14.36 4.64
N PHE A 45 -8.69 -13.06 4.90
CA PHE A 45 -9.63 -12.48 5.86
C PHE A 45 -11.08 -12.71 5.46
N LYS A 46 -11.41 -12.54 4.17
CA LYS A 46 -12.75 -12.87 3.65
C LYS A 46 -13.14 -14.32 3.91
N ARG A 47 -12.22 -15.27 3.72
CA ARG A 47 -12.46 -16.69 4.02
C ARG A 47 -12.67 -16.96 5.51
N GLN A 48 -12.10 -16.13 6.38
CA GLN A 48 -12.31 -16.18 7.83
C GLN A 48 -13.62 -15.49 8.27
N GLY A 49 -14.41 -14.96 7.33
CA GLY A 49 -15.63 -14.19 7.62
C GLY A 49 -15.35 -12.73 8.01
N ILE A 50 -14.09 -12.29 7.98
CA ILE A 50 -13.70 -10.91 8.24
C ILE A 50 -13.85 -10.13 6.93
N HIS A 51 -14.95 -9.40 6.83
CA HIS A 51 -15.23 -8.52 5.71
C HIS A 51 -14.72 -7.10 6.03
N GLY A 52 -14.31 -6.37 5.01
CA GLY A 52 -13.77 -5.04 5.17
C GLY A 52 -13.61 -4.35 3.83
N TYR A 53 -13.14 -3.11 3.86
CA TYR A 53 -12.92 -2.36 2.64
C TYR A 53 -11.92 -3.06 1.72
N PRO A 54 -12.16 -3.04 0.39
CA PRO A 54 -11.20 -3.59 -0.57
C PRO A 54 -9.89 -2.81 -0.53
N TYR A 55 -8.79 -3.50 -0.85
CA TYR A 55 -7.48 -2.87 -0.99
C TYR A 55 -7.48 -1.87 -2.16
N LYS A 56 -7.01 -0.64 -1.91
CA LYS A 56 -6.72 0.37 -2.93
C LYS A 56 -5.21 0.61 -3.02
N PHE A 57 -4.68 0.66 -4.23
CA PHE A 57 -3.24 0.73 -4.48
C PHE A 57 -2.58 2.00 -3.92
N PHE A 58 -1.36 1.85 -3.40
CA PHE A 58 -0.48 2.86 -2.80
C PHE A 58 -0.98 3.56 -1.52
N ILE A 59 -2.12 4.25 -1.57
CA ILE A 59 -2.60 5.11 -0.48
C ILE A 59 -3.71 4.43 0.34
N GLY A 60 -4.34 3.40 -0.21
CA GLY A 60 -5.43 2.69 0.45
C GLY A 60 -6.66 3.57 0.64
N ASN A 61 -7.33 3.40 1.79
CA ASN A 61 -8.50 4.17 2.19
C ASN A 61 -8.16 5.28 3.21
N SER A 62 -6.88 5.64 3.31
CA SER A 62 -6.40 6.59 4.33
C SER A 62 -6.99 7.98 4.15
N ARG A 63 -7.19 8.42 2.89
CA ARG A 63 -7.81 9.71 2.58
C ARG A 63 -9.27 9.75 3.02
N GLU A 64 -10.03 8.70 2.74
CA GLU A 64 -11.42 8.56 3.17
C GLU A 64 -11.53 8.54 4.69
N ALA A 65 -10.64 7.80 5.36
CA ALA A 65 -10.55 7.78 6.82
C ALA A 65 -10.26 9.17 7.40
N ALA A 66 -9.32 9.93 6.81
CA ALA A 66 -9.00 11.29 7.24
C ALA A 66 -10.19 12.25 7.05
N ILE A 67 -10.88 12.19 5.92
CA ILE A 67 -12.09 12.98 5.66
C ILE A 67 -13.19 12.65 6.67
N MET A 68 -13.39 11.37 6.98
CA MET A 68 -14.37 10.96 8.00
C MET A 68 -13.98 11.47 9.39
N GLN A 69 -12.69 11.44 9.73
CA GLN A 69 -12.19 11.97 10.99
C GLN A 69 -12.44 13.48 11.10
N GLU A 70 -12.10 14.24 10.06
CA GLU A 70 -12.32 15.69 10.01
C GLU A 70 -13.80 16.03 10.20
N LYS A 71 -14.69 15.33 9.49
CA LYS A 71 -16.15 15.49 9.62
C LYS A 71 -16.66 15.15 11.02
N ALA A 72 -16.10 14.13 11.67
CA ALA A 72 -16.50 13.73 13.01
C ALA A 72 -16.05 14.75 14.07
N LEU A 73 -14.86 15.34 13.89
CA LEU A 73 -14.31 16.35 14.79
C LEU A 73 -14.96 17.73 14.61
N ALA A 74 -15.36 18.08 13.38
CA ALA A 74 -16.07 19.33 13.08
C ALA A 74 -17.45 19.42 13.73
N LYS A 75 -18.08 18.27 14.03
CA LYS A 75 -19.36 18.23 14.74
C LYS A 75 -19.13 18.47 16.24
N PRO A 76 -20.01 19.24 16.92
CA PRO A 76 -19.95 19.37 18.37
C PRO A 76 -20.11 17.99 19.03
N MET A 77 -19.43 17.78 20.16
CA MET A 77 -19.53 16.52 20.88
C MET A 77 -20.93 16.36 21.45
N ALA A 78 -21.67 15.36 20.98
CA ALA A 78 -22.93 14.99 21.57
C ALA A 78 -22.69 14.40 22.96
N PHE A 79 -23.58 14.70 23.90
CA PHE A 79 -23.60 14.04 25.21
C PHE A 79 -24.24 12.65 25.05
N SER A 80 -23.51 11.72 24.44
CA SER A 80 -23.93 10.35 24.21
C SER A 80 -22.83 9.36 24.53
N HIS A 81 -23.20 8.09 24.72
CA HIS A 81 -22.26 7.00 24.94
C HIS A 81 -21.61 6.48 23.64
N GLU A 82 -21.95 7.07 22.48
CA GLU A 82 -21.45 6.66 21.16
C GLU A 82 -20.11 7.35 20.80
N LEU A 83 -19.12 7.18 21.68
CA LEU A 83 -17.76 7.69 21.48
C LEU A 83 -17.03 7.11 20.25
N PRO A 84 -17.22 5.82 19.85
CA PRO A 84 -16.49 5.25 18.71
C PRO A 84 -16.70 6.01 17.39
N THR A 85 -17.90 6.56 17.17
CA THR A 85 -18.25 7.35 15.98
C THR A 85 -17.41 8.63 15.87
N ARG A 86 -16.95 9.19 16.99
CA ARG A 86 -16.08 10.38 17.02
C ARG A 86 -14.60 10.01 16.99
N ILE A 87 -14.21 8.97 17.75
CA ILE A 87 -12.81 8.57 17.90
C ILE A 87 -12.30 7.89 16.64
N TRP A 88 -13.04 6.91 16.11
CA TRP A 88 -12.72 6.14 14.92
C TRP A 88 -13.97 5.93 14.02
N PRO A 89 -14.48 7.02 13.41
CA PRO A 89 -15.61 6.97 12.47
C PRO A 89 -15.41 5.95 11.35
N PHE A 90 -14.19 5.85 10.80
CA PHE A 90 -13.88 4.90 9.72
C PHE A 90 -14.06 3.43 10.16
N PHE A 91 -13.64 3.10 11.38
CA PHE A 91 -13.81 1.74 11.91
C PHE A 91 -15.26 1.45 12.27
N LYS A 92 -15.96 2.43 12.86
CA LYS A 92 -17.39 2.31 13.14
C LYS A 92 -18.19 2.04 11.87
N GLU A 93 -17.92 2.79 10.78
CA GLU A 93 -18.55 2.54 9.49
C GLU A 93 -18.18 1.17 8.91
N ALA A 94 -16.93 0.73 9.04
CA ALA A 94 -16.51 -0.58 8.59
C ALA A 94 -17.32 -1.71 9.24
N VAL A 95 -17.46 -1.66 10.57
CA VAL A 95 -18.21 -2.66 11.36
C VAL A 95 -19.70 -2.61 11.05
N ASP A 96 -20.27 -1.43 10.81
CA ASP A 96 -21.70 -1.33 10.48
C ASP A 96 -22.01 -1.84 9.06
N LYS A 97 -21.01 -1.84 8.16
CA LYS A 97 -21.16 -2.15 6.75
C LYS A 97 -20.81 -3.60 6.39
N TYR A 98 -19.89 -4.23 7.11
CA TYR A 98 -19.25 -5.50 6.77
C TYR A 98 -19.35 -6.50 7.93
#